data_AF-A0AA35XIF4-F1
#
_entry.id   AF-A0AA35XIF4-F1
#
_cell.length_a   1.000
_cell.length_b   1.000
_cell.length_c   1.000
_cell.angle_alpha   90.00
_cell.angle_beta   90.00
_cell.angle_gamma   90.00
#
_symmetry.space_group_name_H-M   'P 1'
#
loop_
_entity.id
_entity.type
_entity.pdbx_description
1 polymer ?
#
loop_
_entity_poly.entity_id
_entity_poly.type
_entity_poly.pdbx_seq_one_letter_code
_entity_poly.pdbx_strand_id
1 'polypeptide(L)'
;MMIKIKGLILLTISLAVMLTGCGQSNEHAIFRSGDMITIYWVLEENAEITNFELKDNILEFDIDDEELHEKQMLPINFAKNHETLEIKGMTRLDDLAIFHIWVNPMRQSHKELPKTQSTYMTY
;
A
#
# COMPACT_ATOMS: atom_id res chain seq x y z
N MET A 1 -18.84 -29.67 -13.66
CA MET A 1 -18.29 -28.29 -13.64
C MET A 1 -17.36 -28.19 -12.43
N MET A 2 -16.06 -28.44 -12.61
CA MET A 2 -15.15 -28.83 -11.52
C MET A 2 -13.81 -28.08 -11.65
N ILE A 3 -13.88 -26.76 -11.66
CA ILE A 3 -12.71 -25.88 -11.74
C ILE A 3 -13.07 -24.66 -10.89
N LYS A 4 -12.36 -24.46 -9.77
CA LYS A 4 -12.18 -23.19 -9.01
C LYS A 4 -11.90 -23.39 -7.50
N ILE A 5 -11.98 -24.59 -6.95
CA ILE A 5 -11.76 -24.80 -5.50
C ILE A 5 -10.26 -24.75 -5.14
N LYS A 6 -9.37 -25.23 -6.01
CA LYS A 6 -7.93 -25.35 -5.71
C LYS A 6 -7.20 -24.00 -5.61
N GLY A 7 -7.61 -23.00 -6.40
CA GLY A 7 -7.02 -21.66 -6.34
C GLY A 7 -7.45 -20.88 -5.10
N LEU A 8 -8.71 -21.04 -4.68
CA LEU A 8 -9.26 -20.42 -3.48
C LEU A 8 -8.57 -20.92 -2.21
N ILE A 9 -8.30 -22.23 -2.12
CA ILE A 9 -7.60 -22.84 -0.98
C ILE A 9 -6.13 -22.38 -0.92
N LEU A 10 -5.48 -22.18 -2.06
CA LEU A 10 -4.10 -21.67 -2.08
C LEU A 10 -4.03 -20.22 -1.58
N LEU A 11 -5.01 -19.39 -1.97
CA LEU A 11 -5.12 -18.01 -1.55
C LEU A 11 -5.38 -17.89 -0.04
N THR A 12 -6.28 -18.73 0.51
CA THR A 12 -6.57 -18.73 1.95
C THR A 12 -5.41 -19.25 2.79
N ILE A 13 -4.62 -20.23 2.31
CA ILE A 13 -3.42 -20.69 3.01
C ILE A 13 -2.32 -19.62 2.99
N SER A 14 -2.11 -18.92 1.86
CA SER A 14 -1.16 -17.80 1.81
C SER A 14 -1.57 -16.65 2.73
N LEU A 15 -2.87 -16.35 2.83
CA LEU A 15 -3.39 -15.33 3.73
C LEU A 15 -3.21 -15.73 5.21
N ALA A 16 -3.51 -16.99 5.55
CA ALA A 16 -3.36 -17.51 6.92
C ALA A 16 -1.90 -17.52 7.39
N VAL A 17 -0.94 -17.82 6.52
CA VAL A 17 0.49 -17.81 6.87
C VAL A 17 0.99 -16.38 7.10
N MET A 18 0.46 -15.37 6.39
CA MET A 18 0.84 -13.96 6.59
C MET A 18 0.41 -13.38 7.95
N LEU A 19 -0.68 -13.88 8.55
CA LEU A 19 -1.16 -13.43 9.86
C LEU A 19 -0.32 -13.94 11.04
N THR A 20 0.63 -14.86 10.81
CA THR A 20 1.45 -15.46 11.89
C THR A 20 2.84 -14.86 12.05
N GLY A 21 3.22 -13.89 11.20
CA GLY A 21 4.53 -13.25 11.22
C GLY A 21 4.48 -11.82 11.76
N CYS A 22 4.95 -11.63 13.00
CA CYS A 22 5.24 -10.35 13.67
C CYS A 22 4.07 -9.63 14.37
N GLY A 23 3.95 -9.89 15.68
CA GLY A 23 3.95 -8.87 16.75
C GLY A 23 2.85 -7.79 16.76
N GLN A 24 2.10 -7.76 17.87
CA GLN A 24 0.93 -6.93 18.17
C GLN A 24 -0.32 -7.31 17.38
N SER A 25 -1.47 -7.21 18.05
CA SER A 25 -2.78 -7.65 17.55
C SER A 25 -3.14 -6.83 16.32
N ASN A 26 -2.78 -7.30 15.12
CA ASN A 26 -2.92 -6.51 13.92
C ASN A 26 -4.24 -6.87 13.26
N GLU A 27 -5.24 -6.00 13.42
CA GLU A 27 -6.53 -5.97 12.71
C GLU A 27 -6.38 -5.78 11.18
N HIS A 28 -5.16 -5.95 10.66
CA HIS A 28 -4.82 -5.72 9.28
C HIS A 28 -3.66 -6.61 8.82
N ALA A 29 -3.59 -6.83 7.51
CA ALA A 29 -2.49 -7.52 6.83
C ALA A 29 -1.99 -6.68 5.67
N ILE A 30 -0.68 -6.66 5.45
CA ILE A 30 -0.05 -5.90 4.35
C ILE A 30 0.68 -6.88 3.43
N PHE A 31 0.36 -6.83 2.15
CA PHE A 31 0.97 -7.65 1.11
C PHE A 31 1.59 -6.78 0.02
N ARG A 32 2.79 -7.14 -0.44
CA ARG A 32 3.44 -6.50 -1.58
C ARG A 32 3.68 -7.50 -2.70
N SER A 33 3.29 -7.12 -3.92
CA SER A 33 3.55 -7.87 -5.16
C SER A 33 4.03 -6.91 -6.24
N GLY A 34 5.34 -6.92 -6.52
CA GLY A 34 5.98 -6.00 -7.47
C GLY A 34 5.75 -4.54 -7.09
N ASP A 35 5.09 -3.82 -8.00
CA ASP A 35 4.78 -2.39 -7.91
C ASP A 35 3.42 -2.12 -7.24
N MET A 36 2.84 -3.10 -6.56
CA MET A 36 1.58 -2.97 -5.84
C MET A 36 1.72 -3.41 -4.39
N ILE A 37 1.18 -2.60 -3.49
CA ILE A 37 0.94 -2.91 -2.09
C ILE A 37 -0.59 -3.03 -1.90
N THR A 38 -1.02 -4.05 -1.19
CA THR A 38 -2.41 -4.28 -0.81
C THR A 38 -2.49 -4.39 0.70
N ILE A 39 -3.35 -3.58 1.31
CA ILE A 39 -3.60 -3.60 2.76
C ILE A 39 -5.01 -4.11 2.96
N TYR A 40 -5.15 -5.17 3.75
CA TYR A 40 -6.41 -5.72 4.21
C TYR A 40 -6.64 -5.21 5.63
N TRP A 41 -7.80 -4.64 5.91
CA TRP A 41 -8.17 -4.17 7.23
C TRP A 41 -9.51 -4.79 7.61
N VAL A 42 -9.57 -5.44 8.78
CA VAL A 42 -10.79 -6.05 9.31
C VAL A 42 -11.62 -4.96 9.96
N LEU A 43 -12.88 -4.85 9.55
CA LEU A 43 -13.87 -3.92 10.08
C LEU A 43 -14.85 -4.67 10.97
N GLU A 44 -15.33 -4.00 12.00
CA GLU A 44 -16.46 -4.50 12.78
C GLU A 44 -17.75 -4.52 11.95
N GLU A 45 -18.76 -5.25 12.44
CA GLU A 45 -20.06 -5.35 11.79
C GLU A 45 -20.73 -3.97 11.78
N ASN A 46 -21.05 -3.45 10.59
CA ASN A 46 -21.58 -2.10 10.30
C ASN A 46 -20.57 -0.95 10.26
N ALA A 47 -19.32 -1.19 10.65
CA ALA A 47 -18.27 -0.18 10.50
C ALA A 47 -17.95 0.08 9.01
N GLU A 48 -17.76 1.34 8.63
CA GLU A 48 -17.43 1.80 7.28
C GLU A 48 -16.21 2.72 7.23
N ILE A 49 -15.44 2.63 6.15
CA ILE A 49 -14.39 3.61 5.86
C ILE A 49 -15.01 4.80 5.13
N THR A 50 -15.03 5.95 5.78
CA THR A 50 -15.66 7.16 5.23
C THR A 50 -14.68 8.05 4.47
N ASN A 51 -13.44 8.13 4.95
CA ASN A 51 -12.35 8.87 4.29
C ASN A 51 -11.05 8.08 4.34
N PHE A 52 -10.19 8.28 3.35
CA PHE A 52 -8.82 7.78 3.37
C PHE A 52 -7.89 8.66 2.54
N GLU A 53 -6.64 8.78 2.97
CA GLU A 53 -5.59 9.45 2.24
C GLU A 53 -4.23 8.78 2.51
N LEU A 54 -3.31 8.95 1.56
CA LEU A 54 -1.93 8.47 1.71
C LEU A 54 -0.99 9.66 1.66
N LYS A 55 -0.32 9.93 2.78
CA LYS A 55 0.59 11.06 2.94
C LYS A 55 1.86 10.63 3.67
N ASP A 56 3.01 11.02 3.14
CA ASP A 56 4.33 10.73 3.75
C ASP A 56 4.52 9.23 4.09
N ASN A 57 4.02 8.35 3.20
CA ASN A 57 3.97 6.89 3.37
C ASN A 57 3.14 6.40 4.58
N ILE A 58 2.23 7.22 5.09
CA ILE A 58 1.25 6.88 6.12
C ILE A 58 -0.13 6.85 5.47
N LEU A 59 -0.80 5.71 5.55
CA LEU A 59 -2.21 5.59 5.19
C LEU A 59 -3.04 6.06 6.38
N GLU A 60 -3.76 7.15 6.19
CA GLU A 60 -4.71 7.69 7.17
C GLU A 60 -6.13 7.39 6.69
N PHE A 61 -7.01 6.96 7.58
CA PHE A 61 -8.40 6.71 7.24
C PHE A 61 -9.30 6.80 8.46
N ASP A 62 -10.57 7.10 8.23
CA ASP A 62 -11.58 7.22 9.26
C ASP A 62 -12.52 6.00 9.20
N ILE A 63 -12.75 5.37 10.35
CA ILE A 63 -13.75 4.32 10.55
C ILE A 63 -14.94 4.95 11.27
N ASP A 64 -16.14 4.79 10.71
CA ASP A 64 -17.41 5.17 11.33
C ASP A 64 -18.23 3.90 11.61
N ASP A 65 -18.72 3.74 12.84
CA ASP A 65 -19.54 2.59 13.25
C ASP A 65 -20.80 3.01 14.02
N GLU A 66 -21.56 3.97 13.45
CA GLU A 66 -22.82 4.58 13.96
C GLU A 66 -22.73 5.29 15.34
N GLU A 67 -21.94 4.77 16.27
CA GLU A 67 -21.71 5.23 17.63
C GLU A 67 -20.39 6.00 17.77
N LEU A 68 -19.37 5.65 16.96
CA LEU A 68 -18.02 6.17 17.08
C LEU A 68 -17.40 6.47 15.71
N HIS A 69 -16.64 7.55 15.66
CA HIS A 69 -15.74 7.87 14.55
C HIS A 69 -14.30 7.78 15.05
N GLU A 70 -13.52 6.86 14.50
CA GLU A 70 -12.13 6.64 14.87
C GLU A 70 -11.19 6.90 13.70
N LYS A 71 -10.14 7.70 13.95
CA LYS A 71 -9.09 7.94 12.96
C LYS A 71 -7.96 6.95 13.14
N GLN A 72 -7.66 6.21 12.09
CA GLN A 72 -6.56 5.26 12.02
C GLN A 72 -5.38 5.81 11.22
N MET A 73 -4.18 5.41 11.63
CA MET A 73 -2.93 5.77 10.96
C MET A 73 -2.04 4.55 10.83
N LEU A 74 -1.74 4.16 9.59
CA LEU A 74 -0.92 2.99 9.28
C LEU A 74 0.34 3.38 8.50
N PRO A 75 1.52 3.36 9.15
CA PRO A 75 2.80 3.56 8.47
C PRO A 75 3.15 2.41 7.52
N ILE A 76 3.45 2.73 6.26
CA ILE A 76 3.84 1.76 5.23
C ILE A 76 5.37 1.73 5.08
N ASN A 77 6.01 0.91 5.91
CA ASN A 77 7.47 0.80 5.98
C ASN A 77 8.12 0.02 4.81
N PHE A 78 7.33 -0.42 3.83
CA PHE A 78 7.83 -1.16 2.66
C PHE A 78 8.42 -0.26 1.57
N ALA A 79 8.17 1.04 1.62
CA ALA A 79 8.72 1.98 0.65
C ALA A 79 10.22 2.16 0.89
N LYS A 80 11.04 1.80 -0.10
CA LYS A 80 12.46 2.16 -0.08
C LYS A 80 12.60 3.67 -0.28
N ASN A 81 13.71 4.26 0.14
CA ASN A 81 14.02 5.71 0.03
C ASN A 81 13.97 6.30 -1.40
N HIS A 82 13.65 5.50 -2.42
CA HIS A 82 13.57 5.88 -3.83
C HIS A 82 12.25 5.41 -4.48
N GLU A 83 11.21 5.22 -3.69
CA GLU A 83 9.87 4.85 -4.15
C GLU A 83 8.88 5.93 -3.71
N THR A 84 7.96 6.32 -4.59
CA THR A 84 6.75 7.04 -4.19
C THR A 84 5.58 6.08 -4.11
N LEU A 85 4.72 6.28 -3.12
CA LEU A 85 3.47 5.55 -3.00
C LEU A 85 2.31 6.39 -3.50
N GLU A 86 1.38 5.75 -4.19
CA GLU A 86 0.16 6.40 -4.69
C GLU A 86 -1.04 5.50 -4.39
N ILE A 87 -2.00 6.00 -3.62
CA ILE A 87 -3.25 5.29 -3.39
C ILE A 87 -4.11 5.29 -4.66
N LYS A 88 -4.54 4.12 -5.09
CA LYS A 88 -5.40 3.94 -6.27
C LYS A 88 -6.87 3.88 -5.90
N GLY A 89 -7.17 3.48 -4.67
CA GLY A 89 -8.52 3.41 -4.14
C GLY A 89 -8.63 2.32 -3.08
N MET A 90 -9.86 2.10 -2.67
CA MET A 90 -10.25 1.11 -1.68
C MET A 90 -11.43 0.30 -2.22
N THR A 91 -11.42 -1.01 -1.96
CA THR A 91 -12.53 -1.92 -2.23
C THR A 91 -13.00 -2.53 -0.92
N ARG A 92 -14.31 -2.72 -0.75
CA ARG A 92 -14.86 -3.51 0.35
C ARG A 92 -15.20 -4.92 -0.12
N LEU A 93 -14.84 -5.92 0.69
CA LEU A 93 -15.27 -7.31 0.53
C LEU A 93 -15.67 -7.83 1.90
N ASP A 94 -16.96 -8.03 2.13
CA ASP A 94 -17.53 -8.43 3.43
C ASP A 94 -17.09 -7.47 4.56
N ASP A 95 -16.39 -8.00 5.57
CA ASP A 95 -15.80 -7.31 6.71
C ASP A 95 -14.38 -6.80 6.44
N LEU A 96 -13.91 -6.82 5.19
CA LEU A 96 -12.59 -6.34 4.82
C LEU A 96 -12.64 -5.05 4.01
N ALA A 97 -11.94 -4.03 4.47
CA ALA A 97 -11.47 -2.92 3.64
C ALA A 97 -10.13 -3.28 3.00
N ILE A 98 -10.04 -3.11 1.69
CA ILE A 98 -8.87 -3.46 0.89
C ILE A 98 -8.35 -2.21 0.21
N PHE A 99 -7.21 -1.69 0.67
CA PHE A 99 -6.56 -0.53 0.07
C PHE A 99 -5.56 -0.98 -1.00
N HIS A 100 -5.61 -0.36 -2.17
CA HIS A 100 -4.71 -0.62 -3.29
C HIS A 100 -3.74 0.55 -3.47
N ILE A 101 -2.45 0.28 -3.35
CA ILE A 101 -1.40 1.29 -3.41
C ILE A 101 -0.40 0.89 -4.50
N TRP A 102 -0.13 1.80 -5.43
CA TRP A 102 0.97 1.64 -6.38
C TRP A 102 2.27 2.17 -5.81
N VAL A 103 3.34 1.45 -6.14
CA VAL A 103 4.71 1.81 -5.84
C VAL A 103 5.37 2.25 -7.13
N ASN A 104 5.71 3.52 -7.21
CA ASN A 104 6.39 4.09 -8.36
C ASN A 104 7.87 4.25 -8.03
N PRO A 105 8.79 3.64 -8.79
CA PRO A 105 10.21 3.90 -8.61
C PRO A 105 10.53 5.35 -9.00
N MET A 106 11.16 6.10 -8.10
CA MET A 106 11.71 7.41 -8.45
C MET A 106 12.87 7.21 -9.43
N ARG A 107 12.69 7.61 -10.69
CA ARG A 107 13.82 7.70 -11.62
C ARG A 107 14.77 8.80 -11.13
N GLN A 108 15.99 8.42 -10.77
CA GLN A 108 17.06 9.39 -10.57
C GLN A 108 17.25 10.18 -11.87
N SER A 109 16.99 11.49 -11.81
CA SER A 109 17.33 12.42 -12.88
C SER A 109 18.86 12.41 -13.07
N HIS A 110 19.37 11.63 -14.02
CA HIS A 110 20.72 11.83 -14.53
C HIS A 110 20.76 13.18 -15.27
N LYS A 111 21.18 14.24 -14.57
CA LYS A 111 21.67 15.47 -15.21
C LYS A 111 23.20 15.46 -15.16
N GLU A 112 23.82 14.67 -16.01
CA GLU A 112 25.15 15.02 -16.50
C GLU A 112 24.99 15.56 -17.92
N LEU A 113 24.81 16.88 -18.01
CA LEU A 113 25.08 17.59 -19.26
C LEU A 113 26.60 17.57 -19.45
N PRO A 114 27.12 17.19 -20.63
CA PRO A 114 28.55 17.26 -20.88
C PRO A 114 29.00 18.72 -20.75
N LYS A 115 29.98 18.97 -19.86
CA LYS A 115 30.67 20.27 -19.79
C LYS A 115 31.46 20.44 -21.09
N THR A 116 30.89 21.12 -22.09
CA THR A 116 31.68 21.67 -23.19
C THR A 116 32.64 22.71 -22.64
N GLN A 117 33.89 22.33 -22.45
CA GLN A 117 34.99 23.28 -22.26
C GLN A 117 35.17 24.05 -23.58
N SER A 118 34.66 25.27 -23.62
CA SER A 118 34.98 26.22 -24.67
C SER A 118 36.36 26.81 -24.36
N THR A 119 37.42 26.25 -24.96
CA THR A 119 38.74 26.86 -24.96
C THR A 119 38.73 28.03 -25.95
N TYR A 120 38.61 29.25 -25.46
CA TYR A 120 38.88 30.44 -26.28
C TYR A 120 40.40 30.61 -26.38
N MET A 121 40.96 30.34 -27.56
CA MET A 121 42.29 30.79 -27.96
C MET A 121 42.17 32.22 -28.50
N THR A 122 42.69 33.20 -27.78
CA THR A 122 42.94 34.55 -28.31
C THR A 122 44.37 34.58 -28.85
N TYR A 123 44.51 34.83 -30.14
CA TYR A 123 45.77 35.23 -30.79
C TYR A 123 46.04 36.72 -30.58
#